data_AF-A0A7W4ZKD2-F1
#
_entry.id   AF-A0A7W4ZKD2-F1
#
_cell.length_a   1.000
_cell.length_b   1.000
_cell.length_c   1.000
_cell.angle_alpha   90.00
_cell.angle_beta   90.00
_cell.angle_gamma   90.00
#
_symmetry.space_group_name_H-M   'P 1'
#
loop_
_entity.id
_entity.type
_entity.pdbx_description
1 polymer ?
#
loop_
_entity_poly.entity_id
_entity_poly.type
_entity_poly.pdbx_seq_one_letter_code
_entity_poly.pdbx_strand_id
1 'polypeptide(L)'
;MFTSVDDVSARLAETGYLPSPAVATTVFLADRLGKPLLVEGPAGVGKTELAKAVAEVAGARLVRLQCYEGVDESRALYEWNHAKQLLRISAGRDESWDETRTDIFSEEFLLTRPLLTAIRGDDPKVLLIDETDKADVEVEGLLLEVLSDFQVTVPELGTITATRRPFVVLTSNASRELSEALRRRCLFLHIGFPDEELERRIVRLKVPGLDEALARSVVRVVGALRAMDLRKVPSVAETIDWARTLLALGAGTLDETVVRASLGVLLKHQEDVLKASAKLDLDAL
;
A
#
# COMPACT_ATOMS: atom_id res chain seq x y z
N MET A 1 -15.82 3.19 11.58
CA MET A 1 -15.00 2.00 11.89
C MET A 1 -14.39 2.08 13.28
N PHE A 2 -13.91 3.27 13.67
CA PHE A 2 -13.21 3.50 14.93
C PHE A 2 -13.98 4.46 15.84
N THR A 3 -13.75 4.35 17.15
CA THR A 3 -14.42 5.16 18.19
C THR A 3 -13.59 6.34 18.67
N SER A 4 -12.26 6.24 18.63
CA SER A 4 -11.31 7.30 19.01
C SER A 4 -9.95 7.10 18.33
N VAL A 5 -9.03 8.06 18.49
CA VAL A 5 -7.64 7.93 18.03
C VAL A 5 -6.89 6.82 18.79
N ASP A 6 -7.17 6.65 20.08
CA ASP A 6 -6.58 5.59 20.89
C ASP A 6 -7.09 4.21 20.44
N ASP A 7 -8.37 4.12 20.06
CA ASP A 7 -8.98 2.91 19.50
C ASP A 7 -8.32 2.52 18.17
N VAL A 8 -8.02 3.48 17.28
CA VAL A 8 -7.22 3.22 16.07
C VAL A 8 -5.86 2.64 16.44
N SER A 9 -5.18 3.24 17.42
CA SER A 9 -3.84 2.83 17.81
C SER A 9 -3.81 1.41 18.36
N ALA A 10 -4.76 1.07 19.25
CA ALA A 10 -4.90 -0.24 19.84
C ALA A 10 -5.23 -1.31 18.78
N ARG A 11 -6.27 -1.07 17.97
CA ARG A 11 -6.75 -2.07 17.00
C ARG A 11 -5.79 -2.30 15.84
N LEU A 12 -5.06 -1.28 15.37
CA LEU A 12 -4.01 -1.49 14.37
C LEU A 12 -2.83 -2.29 14.97
N ALA A 13 -2.50 -2.07 16.24
CA ALA A 13 -1.44 -2.84 16.91
C ALA A 13 -1.77 -4.33 17.01
N GLU A 14 -3.05 -4.69 17.17
CA GLU A 14 -3.52 -6.08 17.18
C GLU A 14 -3.26 -6.81 15.85
N THR A 15 -3.30 -6.11 14.70
CA THR A 15 -2.96 -6.68 13.38
C THR A 15 -1.45 -6.68 13.11
N GLY A 16 -0.65 -6.29 14.10
CA GLY A 16 0.79 -6.19 13.98
C GLY A 16 1.29 -4.96 13.22
N TYR A 17 0.49 -3.90 13.12
CA TYR A 17 0.89 -2.59 12.60
C TYR A 17 1.01 -1.60 13.75
N LEU A 18 2.18 -0.99 13.97
CA LEU A 18 2.39 -0.04 15.07
C LEU A 18 2.28 1.40 14.55
N PRO A 19 1.12 2.08 14.69
CA PRO A 19 0.96 3.43 14.18
C PRO A 19 1.67 4.47 15.07
N SER A 20 2.21 5.51 14.44
CA SER A 20 2.56 6.74 15.16
C SER A 20 1.29 7.52 15.52
N PRO A 21 1.35 8.50 16.44
CA PRO A 21 0.20 9.35 16.77
C PRO A 21 -0.39 10.07 15.54
N ALA A 22 0.47 10.48 14.60
CA ALA A 22 0.05 11.09 13.35
C ALA A 22 -0.72 10.11 12.46
N VAL A 23 -0.23 8.87 12.32
CA VAL A 23 -0.92 7.81 11.57
C VAL A 23 -2.30 7.53 12.18
N ALA A 24 -2.36 7.32 13.50
CA ALA A 24 -3.61 7.03 14.19
C ALA A 24 -4.63 8.16 14.04
N THR A 25 -4.19 9.41 14.21
CA THR A 25 -5.04 10.60 14.07
C THR A 25 -5.59 10.72 12.66
N THR A 26 -4.74 10.60 11.64
CA THR A 26 -5.18 10.80 10.25
C THR A 26 -6.09 9.65 9.78
N VAL A 27 -5.85 8.41 10.21
CA VAL A 27 -6.75 7.27 9.94
C VAL A 27 -8.12 7.47 10.59
N PHE A 28 -8.15 7.92 11.85
CA PHE A 28 -9.40 8.26 12.55
C PHE A 28 -10.18 9.34 11.80
N LEU A 29 -9.51 10.41 11.36
CA LEU A 29 -10.12 11.49 10.60
C LEU A 29 -10.61 11.03 9.22
N ALA A 30 -9.86 10.17 8.53
CA ALA A 30 -10.27 9.60 7.25
C ALA A 30 -11.57 8.78 7.38
N ASP A 31 -11.65 7.93 8.42
CA ASP A 31 -12.86 7.14 8.72
C ASP A 31 -14.04 8.05 9.08
N ARG A 32 -13.82 9.06 9.93
CA ARG A 32 -14.91 9.93 10.41
C ARG A 32 -15.44 10.88 9.34
N LEU A 33 -14.57 11.38 8.48
CA LEU A 33 -14.91 12.34 7.42
C LEU A 33 -15.29 11.65 6.11
N GLY A 34 -15.04 10.34 5.97
CA GLY A 34 -15.22 9.61 4.72
C GLY A 34 -14.33 10.16 3.59
N LYS A 35 -13.15 10.69 3.94
CA LYS A 35 -12.19 11.24 2.98
C LYS A 35 -11.10 10.22 2.65
N PRO A 36 -10.66 10.14 1.38
CA PRO A 36 -9.49 9.34 1.01
C PRO A 36 -8.24 9.75 1.77
N LEU A 37 -7.35 8.80 2.07
CA LEU A 37 -6.07 9.02 2.73
C LEU A 37 -4.94 8.87 1.72
N LEU A 38 -4.19 9.95 1.45
CA LEU A 38 -2.95 9.91 0.67
C LEU A 38 -1.76 9.74 1.62
N VAL A 39 -1.08 8.60 1.50
CA VAL A 39 0.08 8.22 2.29
C VAL A 39 1.35 8.34 1.44
N GLU A 40 2.19 9.32 1.76
CA GLU A 40 3.48 9.53 1.09
C GLU A 40 4.66 9.18 2.01
N GLY A 41 5.75 8.69 1.42
CA GLY A 41 6.96 8.35 2.17
C GLY A 41 7.91 7.45 1.39
N PRO A 42 9.08 7.10 1.94
CA PRO A 42 10.00 6.17 1.29
C PRO A 42 9.40 4.77 1.09
N ALA A 43 9.99 3.97 0.19
CA ALA A 43 9.61 2.56 0.06
C ALA A 43 9.93 1.80 1.35
N GLY A 44 9.10 0.81 1.71
CA GLY A 44 9.37 -0.07 2.85
C GLY A 44 9.11 0.51 4.24
N VAL A 45 8.42 1.65 4.36
CA VAL A 45 8.02 2.27 5.66
C VAL A 45 6.63 1.86 6.15
N GLY A 46 5.95 0.94 5.45
CA GLY A 46 4.66 0.40 5.88
C GLY A 46 3.40 1.09 5.33
N LYS A 47 3.51 1.88 4.25
CA LYS A 47 2.34 2.55 3.61
C LYS A 47 1.27 1.56 3.15
N THR A 48 1.67 0.52 2.40
CA THR A 48 0.77 -0.53 1.92
C THR A 48 0.23 -1.39 3.06
N GLU A 49 1.05 -1.65 4.09
CA GLU A 49 0.64 -2.42 5.27
C GLU A 49 -0.45 -1.71 6.09
N LEU A 50 -0.44 -0.37 6.11
CA LEU A 50 -1.50 0.41 6.76
C LEU A 50 -2.89 0.07 6.18
N ALA A 51 -3.03 0.00 4.86
CA ALA A 51 -4.30 -0.32 4.21
C ALA A 51 -4.77 -1.75 4.53
N LYS A 52 -3.83 -2.71 4.60
CA LYS A 52 -4.12 -4.09 4.99
C LYS A 52 -4.59 -4.18 6.44
N ALA A 53 -3.88 -3.50 7.35
CA ALA A 53 -4.23 -3.43 8.77
C ALA A 53 -5.63 -2.82 8.96
N VAL A 54 -5.94 -1.72 8.27
CA VAL A 54 -7.28 -1.11 8.31
C VAL A 54 -8.35 -2.08 7.80
N ALA A 55 -8.09 -2.80 6.70
CA ALA A 55 -9.04 -3.77 6.17
C ALA A 55 -9.32 -4.93 7.14
N GLU A 56 -8.28 -5.45 7.78
CA GLU A 56 -8.39 -6.50 8.79
C GLU A 56 -9.19 -6.04 10.01
N VAL A 57 -8.85 -4.87 10.56
CA VAL A 57 -9.60 -4.27 11.69
C VAL A 57 -11.06 -4.01 11.33
N ALA A 58 -11.34 -3.60 10.10
CA ALA A 58 -12.69 -3.33 9.63
C ALA A 58 -13.52 -4.60 9.38
N GLY A 59 -12.88 -5.78 9.29
CA GLY A 59 -13.49 -6.95 8.66
C GLY A 59 -13.92 -6.68 7.21
N ALA A 60 -13.19 -5.80 6.52
CA ALA A 60 -13.52 -5.32 5.19
C ALA A 60 -12.74 -6.06 4.11
N ARG A 61 -13.36 -6.22 2.94
CA ARG A 61 -12.66 -6.75 1.76
C ARG A 61 -11.63 -5.72 1.28
N LEU A 62 -10.36 -6.14 1.21
CA LEU A 62 -9.31 -5.34 0.58
C LEU A 62 -9.39 -5.47 -0.94
N VAL A 63 -9.58 -4.34 -1.62
CA VAL A 63 -9.56 -4.22 -3.07
C VAL A 63 -8.33 -3.40 -3.43
N ARG A 64 -7.45 -3.95 -4.28
CA ARG A 64 -6.18 -3.29 -4.65
C ARG A 64 -6.17 -2.92 -6.13
N LEU A 65 -5.94 -1.64 -6.41
CA LEU A 65 -5.48 -1.15 -7.70
C LEU A 65 -3.97 -0.91 -7.60
N GLN A 66 -3.18 -1.67 -8.36
CA GLN A 66 -1.74 -1.41 -8.47
C GLN A 66 -1.50 -0.43 -9.62
N CYS A 67 -0.95 0.73 -9.33
CA CYS A 67 -0.52 1.67 -10.36
C CYS A 67 0.90 1.32 -10.83
N TYR A 68 1.08 1.43 -12.15
CA TYR A 68 2.33 1.28 -12.87
C TYR A 68 2.17 2.02 -14.21
N GLU A 69 3.27 2.31 -14.89
CA GLU A 69 3.25 3.00 -16.18
C GLU A 69 2.45 2.21 -17.24
N GLY A 70 1.47 2.84 -17.87
CA GLY A 70 0.58 2.18 -18.84
C GLY A 70 -0.55 1.35 -18.23
N VAL A 71 -0.86 1.51 -16.93
CA VAL A 71 -2.18 1.10 -16.42
C VAL A 71 -3.25 1.99 -17.04
N ASP A 72 -4.35 1.39 -17.48
CA ASP A 72 -5.43 2.07 -18.21
C ASP A 72 -6.79 1.89 -17.53
N GLU A 73 -7.81 2.54 -18.07
CA GLU A 73 -9.19 2.41 -17.60
C GLU A 73 -9.68 0.96 -17.63
N SER A 74 -9.31 0.18 -18.65
CA SER A 74 -9.75 -1.20 -18.81
C SER A 74 -9.26 -2.13 -17.68
N ARG A 75 -8.08 -1.85 -17.12
CA ARG A 75 -7.52 -2.58 -15.98
C ARG A 75 -7.91 -2.00 -14.63
N ALA A 76 -8.22 -0.71 -14.57
CA ALA A 76 -8.57 -0.03 -13.33
C ALA A 76 -10.08 -0.15 -13.01
N LEU A 77 -10.94 0.00 -14.01
CA LEU A 77 -12.37 0.19 -13.85
C LEU A 77 -13.23 -1.01 -14.26
N TYR A 78 -13.27 -1.36 -15.55
CA TYR A 78 -14.02 -2.50 -16.05
C TYR A 78 -13.53 -2.95 -17.44
N GLU A 79 -13.88 -4.17 -17.81
CA GLU A 79 -13.73 -4.67 -19.18
C GLU A 79 -14.98 -5.46 -19.58
N TRP A 80 -15.33 -5.45 -20.87
CA TRP A 80 -16.38 -6.31 -21.39
C TRP A 80 -15.83 -7.69 -21.76
N ASN A 81 -16.50 -8.76 -21.34
CA ASN A 81 -16.13 -10.13 -21.70
C ASN A 81 -16.53 -10.43 -23.15
N HIS A 82 -15.70 -9.99 -24.10
CA HIS A 82 -15.95 -10.13 -25.52
C HIS A 82 -16.11 -11.59 -25.97
N ALA A 83 -15.38 -12.54 -25.38
CA ALA A 83 -15.53 -13.95 -25.69
C ALA A 83 -16.94 -14.45 -25.35
N LYS A 84 -17.45 -14.09 -24.16
CA LYS A 84 -18.81 -14.45 -23.73
C LYS A 84 -19.86 -13.73 -24.58
N GLN A 85 -19.64 -12.47 -24.94
CA GLN A 85 -20.53 -11.73 -25.85
C GLN A 85 -20.63 -12.41 -27.22
N LEU A 86 -19.50 -12.80 -27.82
CA LEU A 86 -19.48 -13.50 -29.11
C LEU A 86 -20.18 -14.87 -29.06
N LEU A 87 -20.03 -15.61 -27.95
CA LEU A 87 -20.77 -16.85 -27.74
C LEU A 87 -22.28 -16.61 -27.67
N ARG A 88 -22.73 -15.55 -26.95
CA ARG A 88 -24.15 -15.19 -26.85
C ARG A 88 -24.74 -14.80 -28.21
N ILE A 89 -24.02 -13.99 -29.00
CA ILE A 89 -24.42 -13.59 -30.35
C ILE A 89 -24.51 -14.82 -31.26
N SER A 90 -23.55 -15.74 -31.18
CA SER A 90 -23.52 -16.93 -32.05
C SER A 90 -24.62 -17.95 -31.72
N ALA A 91 -25.09 -17.95 -30.46
CA ALA A 91 -26.17 -18.82 -29.98
C ALA A 91 -27.57 -18.25 -30.30
N GLY A 92 -27.74 -16.92 -30.31
CA GLY A 92 -29.02 -16.23 -30.56
C GLY A 92 -29.30 -15.95 -32.03
N ARG A 93 -29.42 -17.00 -32.87
CA ARG A 93 -29.50 -16.84 -34.34
C ARG A 93 -30.78 -16.19 -34.88
N ASP A 94 -31.83 -16.03 -34.06
CA ASP A 94 -33.14 -15.51 -34.46
C ASP A 94 -33.57 -14.23 -33.70
N GLU A 95 -32.67 -13.62 -32.91
CA GLU A 95 -32.97 -12.38 -32.17
C GLU A 95 -32.74 -11.13 -33.04
N SER A 96 -33.52 -10.07 -32.79
CA SER A 96 -33.28 -8.79 -33.46
C SER A 96 -31.97 -8.16 -32.96
N TRP A 97 -31.37 -7.29 -33.78
CA TRP A 97 -30.10 -6.65 -33.43
C TRP A 97 -30.23 -5.76 -32.17
N ASP A 98 -31.36 -5.11 -31.97
CA ASP A 98 -31.61 -4.25 -30.78
C ASP A 98 -31.78 -5.08 -29.49
N GLU A 99 -32.44 -6.23 -29.56
CA GLU A 99 -32.53 -7.18 -28.44
C GLU A 99 -31.16 -7.75 -28.09
N THR A 100 -30.40 -8.17 -29.11
CA THR A 100 -29.05 -8.72 -28.94
C THR A 100 -28.09 -7.69 -28.35
N ARG A 101 -28.14 -6.43 -28.82
CA ARG A 101 -27.28 -5.34 -28.31
C ARG A 101 -27.54 -5.05 -26.83
N THR A 102 -28.81 -4.99 -26.43
CA THR A 102 -29.18 -4.71 -25.04
C THR A 102 -28.72 -5.85 -24.11
N ASP A 103 -28.76 -7.09 -24.59
CA ASP A 103 -28.37 -8.26 -23.81
C ASP A 103 -26.85 -8.39 -23.62
N ILE A 104 -26.05 -8.20 -24.69
CA ILE A 104 -24.60 -8.37 -24.61
C ILE A 104 -23.88 -7.29 -23.80
N PHE A 105 -24.50 -6.13 -23.59
CA PHE A 105 -24.00 -5.04 -22.73
C PHE A 105 -24.72 -5.01 -21.37
N SER A 106 -25.05 -6.18 -20.83
CA SER A 106 -25.62 -6.35 -19.49
C SER A 106 -24.55 -6.68 -18.43
N GLU A 107 -24.90 -6.55 -17.15
CA GLU A 107 -23.99 -6.84 -16.03
C GLU A 107 -23.34 -8.23 -16.10
N GLU A 108 -24.00 -9.20 -16.75
CA GLU A 108 -23.51 -10.56 -16.92
C GLU A 108 -22.18 -10.66 -17.71
N PHE A 109 -21.92 -9.69 -18.59
CA PHE A 109 -20.72 -9.64 -19.42
C PHE A 109 -19.67 -8.68 -18.89
N LEU A 110 -19.98 -7.93 -17.83
CA LEU A 110 -19.11 -6.91 -17.26
C LEU A 110 -18.09 -7.54 -16.30
N LEU A 111 -16.81 -7.48 -16.66
CA LEU A 111 -15.71 -7.86 -15.78
C LEU A 111 -15.35 -6.66 -14.91
N THR A 112 -15.77 -6.69 -13.65
CA THR A 112 -15.46 -5.62 -12.70
C THR A 112 -13.97 -5.64 -12.33
N ARG A 113 -13.31 -4.49 -12.43
CA ARG A 113 -11.92 -4.29 -11.99
C ARG A 113 -11.87 -3.56 -10.64
N PRO A 114 -10.70 -3.26 -10.06
CA PRO A 114 -10.61 -2.77 -8.68
C PRO A 114 -11.52 -1.57 -8.35
N LEU A 115 -11.59 -0.55 -9.21
CA LEU A 115 -12.40 0.65 -8.93
C LEU A 115 -13.89 0.33 -8.92
N LEU A 116 -14.42 -0.34 -9.95
CA LEU A 116 -15.83 -0.73 -9.97
C LEU A 116 -16.18 -1.74 -8.87
N THR A 117 -15.24 -2.64 -8.55
CA THR A 117 -15.39 -3.59 -7.42
C THR A 117 -15.48 -2.86 -6.08
N ALA A 118 -14.75 -1.75 -5.90
CA ALA A 118 -14.78 -0.97 -4.67
C ALA A 118 -16.06 -0.14 -4.52
N ILE A 119 -16.68 0.26 -5.63
CA ILE A 119 -17.93 1.03 -5.65
C ILE A 119 -19.16 0.12 -5.50
N ARG A 120 -19.15 -1.07 -6.11
CA ARG A 120 -20.32 -1.98 -6.10
C ARG A 120 -20.46 -2.77 -4.79
N GLY A 121 -21.69 -3.04 -4.39
CA GLY A 121 -22.05 -3.95 -3.29
C GLY A 121 -22.09 -3.29 -1.90
N ASP A 122 -22.74 -3.96 -0.95
CA ASP A 122 -23.05 -3.42 0.38
C ASP A 122 -22.06 -3.89 1.48
N ASP A 123 -21.15 -4.80 1.13
CA ASP A 123 -20.08 -5.26 2.00
C ASP A 123 -19.06 -4.13 2.25
N PRO A 124 -18.47 -4.05 3.48
CA PRO A 124 -17.44 -3.07 3.78
C PRO A 124 -16.18 -3.34 2.97
N LYS A 125 -15.61 -2.29 2.37
CA LYS A 125 -14.42 -2.38 1.52
C LYS A 125 -13.36 -1.37 1.93
N VAL A 126 -12.10 -1.79 1.79
CA VAL A 126 -10.94 -0.90 1.77
C VAL A 126 -10.39 -0.90 0.35
N LEU A 127 -10.34 0.27 -0.29
CA LEU A 127 -9.72 0.45 -1.59
C LEU A 127 -8.28 0.96 -1.39
N LEU A 128 -7.31 0.13 -1.76
CA LEU A 128 -5.91 0.50 -1.83
C LEU A 128 -5.54 0.85 -3.28
N ILE A 129 -5.16 2.09 -3.53
CA ILE A 129 -4.55 2.55 -4.78
C ILE A 129 -3.05 2.68 -4.53
N ASP A 130 -2.31 1.64 -4.91
CA ASP A 130 -0.89 1.49 -4.58
C ASP A 130 0.00 2.13 -5.65
N GLU A 131 1.12 2.72 -5.23
CA GLU A 131 2.09 3.42 -6.11
C GLU A 131 1.46 4.45 -7.08
N THR A 132 0.53 5.28 -6.59
CA THR A 132 -0.22 6.24 -7.42
C THR A 132 0.67 7.19 -8.23
N ASP A 133 1.89 7.46 -7.76
CA ASP A 133 2.88 8.29 -8.45
C ASP A 133 3.38 7.69 -9.77
N LYS A 134 3.15 6.39 -10.01
CA LYS A 134 3.46 5.69 -11.27
C LYS A 134 2.31 5.64 -12.26
N ALA A 135 1.12 6.12 -11.88
CA ALA A 135 -0.02 6.20 -12.80
C ALA A 135 0.14 7.38 -13.75
N ASP A 136 -0.41 7.25 -14.95
CA ASP A 136 -0.50 8.32 -15.93
C ASP A 136 -1.64 9.29 -15.62
N VAL A 137 -1.64 10.46 -16.28
CA VAL A 137 -2.61 11.54 -16.05
C VAL A 137 -4.06 11.09 -16.32
N GLU A 138 -4.26 10.21 -17.28
CA GLU A 138 -5.58 9.65 -17.62
C GLU A 138 -6.19 8.89 -16.43
N VAL A 139 -5.38 8.06 -15.77
CA VAL A 139 -5.77 7.28 -14.59
C VAL A 139 -6.00 8.22 -13.40
N GLU A 140 -5.17 9.24 -13.21
CA GLU A 140 -5.45 10.27 -12.20
C GLU A 140 -6.82 10.92 -12.44
N GLY A 141 -7.17 11.23 -13.69
CA GLY A 141 -8.48 11.77 -14.07
C GLY A 141 -9.64 10.85 -13.65
N LEU A 142 -9.52 9.55 -13.92
CA LEU A 142 -10.50 8.54 -13.49
C LEU A 142 -10.62 8.49 -11.95
N LEU A 143 -9.49 8.55 -11.23
CA LEU A 143 -9.50 8.58 -9.77
C LEU A 143 -10.19 9.84 -9.23
N LEU A 144 -10.15 10.98 -9.92
CA LEU A 144 -10.85 12.18 -9.48
C LEU A 144 -12.37 11.98 -9.45
N GLU A 145 -12.96 11.32 -10.45
CA GLU A 145 -14.39 11.00 -10.47
C GLU A 145 -14.73 10.08 -9.29
N VAL A 146 -13.99 8.97 -9.17
CA VAL A 146 -14.20 7.95 -8.14
C VAL A 146 -14.09 8.53 -6.73
N LEU A 147 -13.08 9.35 -6.47
CA LEU A 147 -12.78 9.85 -5.12
C LEU A 147 -13.61 11.07 -4.71
N SER A 148 -14.24 11.75 -5.67
CA SER A 148 -15.12 12.90 -5.37
C SER A 148 -16.49 12.43 -4.92
N ASP A 149 -17.13 11.62 -5.75
CA ASP A 149 -18.55 11.28 -5.61
C ASP A 149 -18.78 9.81 -5.24
N PHE A 150 -17.71 9.00 -5.19
CA PHE A 150 -17.79 7.53 -5.02
C PHE A 150 -18.74 6.91 -6.04
N GLN A 151 -18.57 7.31 -7.30
CA GLN A 151 -19.32 6.80 -8.43
C GLN A 151 -18.41 6.59 -9.63
N VAL A 152 -18.89 5.81 -10.58
CA VAL A 152 -18.22 5.56 -11.85
C VAL A 152 -19.25 5.56 -12.97
N THR A 153 -18.89 6.14 -14.11
CA THR A 153 -19.75 6.13 -15.29
C THR A 153 -19.33 5.03 -16.24
N VAL A 154 -20.23 4.08 -16.50
CA VAL A 154 -20.07 3.06 -17.54
C VAL A 154 -20.99 3.46 -18.69
N PRO A 155 -20.48 3.83 -19.88
CA PRO A 155 -21.30 4.35 -20.98
C PRO A 155 -22.55 3.53 -21.29
N GLU A 156 -22.47 2.21 -21.25
CA GLU A 156 -23.59 1.32 -21.56
C GLU A 156 -24.55 1.09 -20.38
N LEU A 157 -24.08 1.25 -19.13
CA LEU A 157 -24.88 0.99 -17.91
C LEU A 157 -25.29 2.27 -17.16
N GLY A 158 -24.81 3.42 -17.60
CA GLY A 158 -24.96 4.70 -16.90
C GLY A 158 -24.05 4.84 -15.68
N THR A 159 -24.39 5.78 -14.81
CA THR A 159 -23.61 6.08 -13.60
C THR A 159 -23.97 5.11 -12.48
N ILE A 160 -22.95 4.46 -11.93
CA ILE A 160 -23.03 3.54 -10.80
C ILE A 160 -22.45 4.25 -9.57
N THR A 161 -23.31 4.56 -8.61
CA THR A 161 -22.92 5.19 -7.34
C THR A 161 -22.76 4.14 -6.23
N ALA A 162 -21.77 4.32 -5.35
CA ALA A 162 -21.54 3.40 -4.24
C ALA A 162 -22.69 3.46 -3.23
N THR A 163 -23.31 2.30 -2.97
CA THR A 163 -24.26 2.16 -1.87
C THR A 163 -23.55 2.31 -0.52
N ARG A 164 -22.33 1.74 -0.43
CA ARG A 164 -21.47 1.85 0.74
C ARG A 164 -20.09 2.35 0.32
N ARG A 165 -19.72 3.54 0.81
CA ARG A 165 -18.42 4.14 0.48
C ARG A 165 -17.27 3.31 1.05
N PRO A 166 -16.25 2.96 0.23
CA PRO A 166 -15.05 2.30 0.73
C PRO A 166 -14.19 3.25 1.56
N PHE A 167 -13.42 2.71 2.49
CA PHE A 167 -12.29 3.44 3.06
C PHE A 167 -11.14 3.41 2.05
N VAL A 168 -10.64 4.58 1.64
CA VAL A 168 -9.65 4.66 0.55
C VAL A 168 -8.28 5.04 1.08
N VAL A 169 -7.26 4.28 0.67
CA VAL A 169 -5.85 4.59 0.90
C VAL A 169 -5.15 4.67 -0.44
N LEU A 170 -4.54 5.81 -0.73
CA LEU A 170 -3.60 6.02 -1.81
C LEU A 170 -2.20 5.98 -1.24
N THR A 171 -1.26 5.34 -1.92
CA THR A 171 0.15 5.37 -1.50
C THR A 171 1.03 5.91 -2.60
N SER A 172 2.03 6.69 -2.24
CA SER A 172 3.01 7.23 -3.18
C SER A 172 4.41 7.19 -2.58
N ASN A 173 5.41 6.92 -3.42
CA ASN A 173 6.83 7.03 -3.05
C ASN A 173 7.38 8.44 -3.32
N ALA A 174 6.52 9.36 -3.79
CA ALA A 174 6.89 10.69 -4.25
C ALA A 174 7.99 10.67 -5.33
N SER A 175 8.02 9.64 -6.20
CA SER A 175 8.94 9.63 -7.35
C SER A 175 8.53 10.64 -8.42
N ARG A 176 7.23 10.94 -8.50
CA ARG A 176 6.62 12.00 -9.30
C ARG A 176 5.63 12.75 -8.42
N GLU A 177 5.47 14.05 -8.67
CA GLU A 177 4.44 14.84 -8.02
C GLU A 177 3.05 14.48 -8.58
N LEU A 178 2.13 14.13 -7.67
CA LEU A 178 0.72 13.91 -7.98
C LEU A 178 0.00 15.23 -8.24
N SER A 179 -1.04 15.22 -9.07
CA SER A 179 -1.80 16.43 -9.36
C SER A 179 -2.37 17.08 -8.10
N GLU A 180 -2.40 18.42 -8.07
CA GLU A 180 -3.02 19.17 -6.98
C GLU A 180 -4.50 18.79 -6.79
N ALA A 181 -5.18 18.46 -7.88
CA ALA A 181 -6.58 18.04 -7.88
C ALA A 181 -6.80 16.77 -7.04
N LEU A 182 -5.89 15.79 -7.14
CA LEU A 182 -5.94 14.55 -6.37
C LEU A 182 -5.56 14.81 -4.90
N ARG A 183 -4.48 15.57 -4.68
CA ARG A 183 -4.01 15.94 -3.33
C ARG A 183 -5.09 16.65 -2.51
N ARG A 184 -5.80 17.63 -3.10
CA ARG A 184 -6.86 18.41 -2.41
C ARG A 184 -8.09 17.58 -2.02
N ARG A 185 -8.30 16.42 -2.63
CA ARG A 185 -9.40 15.50 -2.31
C ARG A 185 -9.06 14.53 -1.18
N CYS A 186 -7.78 14.42 -0.82
CA CYS A 186 -7.31 13.48 0.19
C CYS A 186 -6.93 14.20 1.49
N LEU A 187 -7.02 13.48 2.60
CA LEU A 187 -6.21 13.80 3.78
C LEU A 187 -4.77 13.36 3.50
N PHE A 188 -3.81 14.20 3.86
CA PHE A 188 -2.40 13.93 3.63
C PHE A 188 -1.73 13.34 4.89
N LEU A 189 -0.97 12.28 4.71
CA LEU A 189 -0.16 11.65 5.74
C LEU A 189 1.23 11.35 5.18
N HIS A 190 2.26 11.91 5.81
CA HIS A 190 3.64 11.52 5.53
C HIS A 190 4.08 10.45 6.54
N ILE A 191 4.61 9.32 6.04
CA ILE A 191 5.22 8.26 6.86
C ILE A 191 6.71 8.21 6.51
N GLY A 192 7.54 8.70 7.43
CA GLY A 192 8.99 8.60 7.35
C GLY A 192 9.51 7.29 7.93
N PHE A 193 10.84 7.19 8.07
CA PHE A 193 11.44 6.13 8.87
C PHE A 193 11.03 6.30 10.34
N PRO A 194 10.71 5.19 11.04
CA PRO A 194 10.42 5.23 12.47
C PRO A 194 11.65 5.69 13.28
N ASP A 195 11.41 6.20 14.49
CA ASP A 195 12.46 6.35 15.47
C ASP A 195 12.98 4.97 15.94
N GLU A 196 14.13 4.96 16.62
CA GLU A 196 14.79 3.72 17.05
C GLU A 196 13.90 2.86 17.96
N GLU A 197 13.08 3.49 18.81
CA GLU A 197 12.21 2.79 19.74
C GLU A 197 11.08 2.06 19.00
N LEU A 198 10.40 2.78 18.10
CA LEU A 198 9.35 2.23 17.27
C LEU A 198 9.90 1.16 16.32
N GLU A 199 11.05 1.39 15.69
CA GLU A 199 11.66 0.40 14.80
C GLU A 199 12.02 -0.89 15.54
N ARG A 200 12.59 -0.78 16.74
CA ARG A 200 12.92 -1.94 17.57
C ARG A 200 11.68 -2.76 17.92
N ARG A 201 10.59 -2.08 18.28
CA ARG A 201 9.30 -2.74 18.53
C ARG A 201 8.75 -3.41 17.27
N ILE A 202 8.85 -2.76 16.11
CA ILE A 202 8.43 -3.34 14.82
C ILE A 202 9.25 -4.60 14.50
N VAL A 203 10.58 -4.55 14.64
CA VAL A 203 11.48 -5.68 14.36
C VAL A 203 11.13 -6.87 15.25
N ARG A 204 10.98 -6.66 16.57
CA ARG A 204 10.62 -7.74 17.51
C ARG A 204 9.25 -8.35 17.23
N LEU A 205 8.29 -7.53 16.80
CA LEU A 205 6.95 -7.99 16.44
C LEU A 205 6.97 -8.84 15.15
N LYS A 206 7.78 -8.46 14.15
CA LYS A 206 7.86 -9.14 12.85
C LYS A 206 8.88 -10.28 12.79
N VAL A 207 9.76 -10.39 13.78
CA VAL A 207 10.77 -11.44 13.93
C VAL A 207 10.67 -12.07 15.33
N PRO A 208 9.65 -12.91 15.58
CA PRO A 208 9.52 -13.64 16.84
C PRO A 208 10.75 -14.52 17.06
N GLY A 209 11.43 -14.36 18.19
CA GLY A 209 12.67 -15.10 18.53
C GLY A 209 13.93 -14.23 18.53
N LEU A 210 13.87 -13.00 18.02
CA LEU A 210 14.97 -12.04 18.17
C LEU A 210 15.00 -11.47 19.60
N ASP A 211 16.15 -11.56 20.27
CA ASP A 211 16.32 -10.99 21.60
C ASP A 211 16.39 -9.45 21.58
N GLU A 212 16.12 -8.82 22.73
CA GLU A 212 16.05 -7.37 22.86
C GLU A 212 17.41 -6.66 22.64
N ALA A 213 18.52 -7.32 23.01
CA ALA A 213 19.85 -6.76 22.85
C ALA A 213 20.24 -6.76 21.36
N LEU A 214 20.01 -7.86 20.65
CA LEU A 214 20.25 -7.98 19.22
C LEU A 214 19.34 -7.06 18.42
N ALA A 215 18.05 -6.96 18.78
CA ALA A 215 17.12 -6.00 18.16
C ALA A 215 17.62 -4.56 18.26
N ARG A 216 18.14 -4.17 19.43
CA ARG A 216 18.74 -2.85 19.64
C ARG A 216 19.98 -2.62 18.79
N SER A 217 20.89 -3.59 18.76
CA SER A 217 22.11 -3.52 17.96
C SER A 217 21.80 -3.43 16.47
N VAL A 218 20.79 -4.17 16.00
CA VAL A 218 20.30 -4.12 14.61
C VAL A 218 19.82 -2.71 14.25
N VAL A 219 18.91 -2.14 15.04
CA VAL A 219 18.35 -0.81 14.78
C VAL A 219 19.43 0.26 14.84
N ARG A 220 20.39 0.15 15.77
CA ARG A 220 21.52 1.07 15.88
C ARG A 220 22.42 1.07 14.64
N VAL A 221 22.75 -0.11 14.10
CA VAL A 221 23.52 -0.24 12.85
C VAL A 221 22.74 0.36 11.68
N VAL A 222 21.45 0.10 11.59
CA VAL A 222 20.59 0.68 10.54
C VAL A 222 20.49 2.20 10.66
N GLY A 223 20.36 2.74 11.88
CA GLY A 223 20.39 4.18 12.15
C GLY A 223 21.68 4.82 11.69
N ALA A 224 22.83 4.20 12.00
CA ALA A 224 24.13 4.65 11.52
C ALA A 224 24.22 4.62 9.99
N LEU A 225 23.73 3.56 9.33
CA LEU A 225 23.68 3.47 7.87
C LEU A 225 22.79 4.56 7.23
N ARG A 226 21.64 4.87 7.84
CA ARG A 226 20.75 5.95 7.37
C ARG A 226 21.36 7.35 7.52
N ALA A 227 22.27 7.53 8.47
CA ALA A 227 23.02 8.77 8.66
C ALA A 227 24.21 8.93 7.69
N MET A 228 24.55 7.90 6.93
CA MET A 228 25.61 7.95 5.92
C MET A 228 25.09 8.48 4.58
N ASP A 229 25.99 9.06 3.78
CA ASP A 229 25.74 9.47 2.39
C ASP A 229 25.75 8.26 1.44
N LEU A 230 24.70 7.45 1.57
CA LEU A 230 24.44 6.28 0.73
C LEU A 230 23.50 6.64 -0.41
N ARG A 231 23.68 5.98 -1.56
CA ARG A 231 22.78 6.15 -2.70
C ARG A 231 21.36 5.72 -2.35
N LYS A 232 21.22 4.61 -1.62
CA LYS A 232 19.93 4.14 -1.09
C LYS A 232 20.10 3.67 0.34
N VAL A 233 19.48 4.38 1.27
CA VAL A 233 19.45 4.00 2.68
C VAL A 233 18.50 2.82 2.92
N PRO A 234 18.79 1.94 3.90
CA PRO A 234 17.94 0.80 4.23
C PRO A 234 16.60 1.25 4.85
N SER A 235 15.52 0.61 4.42
CA SER A 235 14.16 0.76 4.95
C SER A 235 13.89 -0.18 6.12
N VAL A 236 12.69 -0.06 6.69
CA VAL A 236 12.22 -0.96 7.77
C VAL A 236 12.10 -2.40 7.24
N ALA A 237 11.73 -2.58 5.97
CA ALA A 237 11.68 -3.90 5.34
C ALA A 237 13.07 -4.56 5.30
N GLU A 238 14.11 -3.84 4.85
CA GLU A 238 15.48 -4.34 4.86
C GLU A 238 15.97 -4.63 6.29
N THR A 239 15.54 -3.84 7.28
CA THR A 239 15.87 -4.05 8.71
C THR A 239 15.27 -5.35 9.24
N ILE A 240 14.00 -5.64 8.92
CA ILE A 240 13.32 -6.89 9.30
C ILE A 240 13.99 -8.09 8.63
N ASP A 241 14.31 -7.99 7.34
CA ASP A 241 14.95 -9.08 6.60
C ASP A 241 16.38 -9.36 7.11
N TRP A 242 17.10 -8.32 7.51
CA TRP A 242 18.40 -8.50 8.15
C TRP A 242 18.28 -9.15 9.53
N ALA A 243 17.32 -8.73 10.35
CA ALA A 243 17.03 -9.38 11.63
C ALA A 243 16.68 -10.87 11.48
N ARG A 244 15.88 -11.25 10.46
CA ARG A 244 15.59 -12.65 10.13
C ARG A 244 16.84 -13.41 9.70
N THR A 245 17.72 -12.75 8.94
CA THR A 245 18.99 -13.34 8.50
C THR A 245 19.88 -13.66 9.68
N LEU A 246 20.01 -12.74 10.64
CA LEU A 246 20.80 -12.94 11.86
C LEU A 246 20.27 -14.11 12.70
N LEU A 247 18.95 -14.19 12.85
CA LEU A 247 18.30 -15.30 13.55
C LEU A 247 18.55 -16.65 12.83
N ALA A 248 18.48 -16.67 11.49
CA ALA A 248 18.74 -17.86 10.70
C ALA A 248 20.22 -18.32 10.76
N LEU A 249 21.15 -17.37 10.95
CA LEU A 249 22.57 -17.66 11.17
C LEU A 249 22.88 -18.10 12.61
N GLY A 250 21.89 -18.05 13.51
CA GLY A 250 22.10 -18.34 14.94
C GLY A 250 23.00 -17.31 15.64
N ALA A 251 23.10 -16.09 15.10
CA ALA A 251 23.92 -15.05 15.69
C ALA A 251 23.25 -14.52 16.97
N GLY A 252 23.89 -14.71 18.13
CA GLY A 252 23.44 -14.12 19.40
C GLY A 252 23.96 -12.70 19.64
N THR A 253 24.96 -12.27 18.87
CA THR A 253 25.58 -10.93 18.95
C THR A 253 25.98 -10.46 17.56
N LEU A 254 26.01 -9.13 17.36
CA LEU A 254 26.61 -8.54 16.17
C LEU A 254 28.11 -8.43 16.36
N ASP A 255 28.86 -9.35 15.78
CA ASP A 255 30.30 -9.16 15.56
C ASP A 255 30.57 -8.56 14.17
N GLU A 256 31.77 -8.01 13.99
CA GLU A 256 32.18 -7.37 12.74
C GLU A 256 32.11 -8.31 11.53
N THR A 257 32.41 -9.59 11.72
CA THR A 257 32.42 -10.57 10.64
C THR A 257 31.00 -10.82 10.12
N VAL A 258 30.05 -11.03 11.04
CA VAL A 258 28.63 -11.23 10.74
C VAL A 258 28.05 -10.00 10.06
N VAL A 259 28.32 -8.80 10.59
CA VAL A 259 27.83 -7.55 9.98
C VAL A 259 28.35 -7.41 8.56
N ARG A 260 29.67 -7.49 8.35
CA ARG A 260 30.29 -7.34 7.02
C ARG A 260 29.80 -8.39 6.02
N ALA A 261 29.66 -9.64 6.46
CA ALA A 261 29.18 -10.73 5.61
C ALA A 261 27.70 -10.57 5.20
N SER A 262 26.91 -9.81 5.97
CA SER A 262 25.47 -9.66 5.77
C SER A 262 25.02 -8.26 5.32
N LEU A 263 25.95 -7.32 5.10
CA LEU A 263 25.63 -5.97 4.62
C LEU A 263 24.84 -5.95 3.30
N GLY A 264 25.01 -6.97 2.44
CA GLY A 264 24.23 -7.10 1.19
C GLY A 264 22.72 -7.30 1.41
N VAL A 265 22.30 -7.65 2.62
CA VAL A 265 20.88 -7.70 2.99
C VAL A 265 20.30 -6.28 3.13
N LEU A 266 21.07 -5.37 3.72
CA LEU A 266 20.66 -3.98 3.96
C LEU A 266 20.90 -3.08 2.75
N LEU A 267 22.01 -3.28 2.04
CA LEU A 267 22.48 -2.39 0.99
C LEU A 267 22.49 -3.10 -0.37
N LYS A 268 21.90 -2.46 -1.38
CA LYS A 268 21.72 -3.05 -2.72
C LYS A 268 22.68 -2.51 -3.77
N HIS A 269 23.51 -1.54 -3.40
CA HIS A 269 24.52 -0.96 -4.28
C HIS A 269 25.93 -1.31 -3.76
N GLN A 270 26.79 -1.82 -4.64
CA GLN A 270 28.15 -2.22 -4.27
C GLN A 270 28.96 -1.05 -3.68
N GLU A 271 28.77 0.16 -4.22
CA GLU A 271 29.42 1.37 -3.69
C GLU A 271 28.97 1.68 -2.26
N ASP A 272 27.69 1.50 -1.94
CA ASP A 272 27.16 1.69 -0.59
C ASP A 272 27.74 0.63 0.38
N VAL A 273 27.88 -0.62 -0.07
CA VAL A 273 28.52 -1.69 0.71
C VAL A 273 29.99 -1.37 1.01
N LEU A 274 30.74 -0.89 0.02
CA LEU A 274 32.14 -0.50 0.20
C LEU A 274 32.27 0.71 1.13
N LYS A 275 31.44 1.74 0.94
CA LYS A 275 31.38 2.92 1.82
C LYS A 275 31.06 2.53 3.27
N ALA A 276 30.02 1.73 3.47
CA ALA A 276 29.60 1.26 4.79
C ALA A 276 30.71 0.43 5.44
N SER A 277 31.31 -0.51 4.69
CA SER A 277 32.42 -1.34 5.17
C SER A 277 33.63 -0.50 5.62
N ALA A 278 33.92 0.61 4.96
CA ALA A 278 35.06 1.47 5.32
C ALA A 278 34.78 2.40 6.51
N LYS A 279 33.51 2.77 6.74
CA LYS A 279 33.12 3.81 7.71
C LYS A 279 32.36 3.31 8.94
N LEU A 280 31.79 2.12 8.90
CA LEU A 280 31.17 1.53 10.10
C LEU A 280 32.27 1.13 11.07
N ASP A 281 32.34 1.84 12.18
CA ASP A 281 33.07 1.44 13.37
C ASP A 281 32.07 0.83 14.36
N LEU A 282 32.11 -0.50 14.50
CA LEU A 282 31.19 -1.23 15.39
C LEU A 282 31.58 -1.11 16.86
N ASP A 283 32.83 -0.79 17.17
CA ASP A 283 33.30 -0.58 18.55
C ASP A 283 32.89 0.80 19.07
N ALA A 284 32.64 1.75 18.16
CA ALA A 284 32.13 3.10 18.47
C ALA A 284 30.59 3.19 18.52
N LEU A 285 29.87 2.12 18.16
CA LEU A 285 28.40 2.04 18.16
C LEU A 285 27.89 1.39 19.44
#